data_AF-A0A1F6ZCS4-F1
#
_entry.id   AF-A0A1F6ZCS4-F1
#
_cell.length_a   1.000
_cell.length_b   1.000
_cell.length_c   1.000
_cell.angle_alpha   90.00
_cell.angle_beta   90.00
_cell.angle_gamma   90.00
#
_symmetry.space_group_name_H-M   'P 1'
#
loop_
_entity.id
_entity.type
_entity.pdbx_description
1 polymer ?
#
loop_
_entity_poly.entity_id
_entity_poly.type
_entity_poly.pdbx_seq_one_letter_code
_entity_poly.pdbx_strand_id
1 'polypeptide(L)'
;MQEKEHVLRILQETKDAIKNNDSVKLKLLSNQTNNTASLTQDPDNIAVAVVIYSISKIIERMEYREFPGWKDFYKTINSAIDNSITAIKKNDDKKLSDNLISIRNAVSKLSGKLKEYIQDVFRKAQINKASKIYEHGISMEQTANLLGITLFELATYSGQKPEGPEAPLTKTMDIKARIKIAMDMFR
;
A
#
# COMPACT_ATOMS: atom_id res chain seq x y z
N MET A 1 16.71 8.25 3.13
CA MET A 1 15.26 8.49 3.27
C MET A 1 14.92 9.98 3.32
N GLN A 2 13.98 10.42 2.48
CA GLN A 2 13.36 11.76 2.52
C GLN A 2 12.09 11.78 3.39
N GLU A 3 11.66 12.95 3.89
CA GLU A 3 10.45 13.10 4.74
C GLU A 3 10.47 12.32 6.07
N LYS A 4 11.63 12.29 6.74
CA LYS A 4 11.85 11.43 7.92
C LYS A 4 10.87 11.66 9.07
N GLU A 5 10.50 12.91 9.33
CA GLU A 5 9.54 13.26 10.39
C GLU A 5 8.15 12.70 10.09
N HIS A 6 7.72 12.77 8.83
CA HIS A 6 6.45 12.22 8.39
C HIS A 6 6.43 10.69 8.52
N VAL A 7 7.50 10.03 8.08
CA VAL A 7 7.64 8.57 8.20
C VAL A 7 7.68 8.13 9.67
N LEU A 8 8.40 8.87 10.51
CA LEU A 8 8.46 8.60 11.95
C LEU A 8 7.06 8.64 12.58
N ARG A 9 6.29 9.71 12.31
CA ARG A 9 4.90 9.82 12.76
C ARG A 9 4.06 8.65 12.29
N ILE A 10 4.15 8.31 11.00
CA ILE A 10 3.40 7.18 10.42
C ILE A 10 3.73 5.87 11.12
N LEU A 11 5.01 5.58 11.39
CA LEU A 11 5.41 4.33 12.05
C LEU A 11 4.99 4.29 13.52
N GLN A 12 5.01 5.43 14.22
CA GLN A 12 4.49 5.54 15.59
C GLN A 12 2.99 5.25 15.63
N GLU A 13 2.21 5.88 14.74
CA GLU A 13 0.77 5.64 14.66
C GLU A 13 0.43 4.22 14.18
N THR A 14 1.30 3.64 13.33
CA THR A 14 1.19 2.25 12.87
C THR A 14 1.33 1.29 14.05
N LYS A 15 2.29 1.53 14.95
CA LYS A 15 2.46 0.74 16.17
C LYS A 15 1.20 0.75 17.02
N ASP A 16 0.62 1.93 17.25
CA ASP A 16 -0.60 2.06 18.04
C ASP A 16 -1.79 1.36 17.35
N ALA A 17 -1.91 1.50 16.04
CA ALA A 17 -2.97 0.86 15.27
C ALA A 17 -2.83 -0.68 15.25
N ILE A 18 -1.61 -1.23 15.17
CA ILE A 18 -1.35 -2.67 15.28
C ILE A 18 -1.80 -3.18 16.65
N LYS A 19 -1.48 -2.45 17.73
CA LYS A 19 -1.86 -2.82 19.09
C LYS A 19 -3.38 -2.83 19.28
N ASN A 20 -4.08 -1.88 18.66
CA ASN A 20 -5.52 -1.75 18.75
C ASN A 20 -6.29 -2.57 17.70
N ASN A 21 -5.61 -3.33 16.84
CA ASN A 21 -6.20 -4.03 15.69
C ASN A 21 -6.97 -3.11 14.72
N ASP A 22 -6.57 -1.85 14.61
CA ASP A 22 -7.24 -0.85 13.77
C ASP A 22 -6.74 -0.91 12.32
N SER A 23 -7.31 -1.86 11.56
CA SER A 23 -6.98 -2.07 10.15
C SER A 23 -7.36 -0.88 9.25
N VAL A 24 -8.39 -0.12 9.64
CA VAL A 24 -8.84 1.07 8.90
C VAL A 24 -7.81 2.18 9.02
N LYS A 25 -7.32 2.46 10.24
CA LYS A 25 -6.26 3.44 10.47
C LYS A 25 -4.97 3.05 9.76
N LEU A 26 -4.58 1.78 9.78
CA LEU A 26 -3.41 1.30 9.04
C LEU A 26 -3.52 1.58 7.53
N LYS A 27 -4.69 1.32 6.93
CA LYS A 27 -4.95 1.63 5.52
C LYS A 27 -4.82 3.13 5.24
N LEU A 28 -5.33 3.98 6.13
CA LEU A 28 -5.22 5.44 6.02
C LEU A 28 -3.75 5.89 6.09
N LEU A 29 -3.00 5.42 7.08
CA LEU A 29 -1.57 5.76 7.26
C LEU A 29 -0.75 5.36 6.04
N SER A 30 -1.01 4.17 5.51
CA SER A 30 -0.37 3.70 4.27
C SER A 30 -0.72 4.56 3.05
N ASN A 31 -1.92 5.13 2.99
CA ASN A 31 -2.30 6.03 1.89
C ASN A 31 -1.66 7.41 2.02
N GLN A 32 -1.46 7.92 3.23
CA GLN A 32 -0.71 9.17 3.45
C GLN A 32 0.72 9.07 2.89
N THR A 33 1.33 7.90 3.01
CA THR A 33 2.67 7.63 2.47
C THR A 33 2.72 7.58 0.94
N ASN A 34 1.59 7.41 0.23
CA ASN A 34 1.58 7.39 -1.24
C ASN A 34 1.99 8.73 -1.85
N ASN A 35 1.54 9.84 -1.24
CA ASN A 35 1.87 11.18 -1.73
C ASN A 35 3.37 11.43 -1.62
N THR A 36 3.94 11.14 -0.45
CA THR A 36 5.38 11.22 -0.20
C THR A 36 6.16 10.28 -1.12
N ALA A 37 5.71 9.02 -1.28
CA ALA A 37 6.35 8.05 -2.16
C ALA A 37 6.32 8.49 -3.63
N SER A 38 5.25 9.12 -4.09
CA SER A 38 5.13 9.60 -5.47
C SER A 38 5.97 10.86 -5.72
N LEU A 39 6.06 11.74 -4.72
CA LEU A 39 6.88 12.96 -4.81
C LEU A 39 8.38 12.65 -4.78
N THR A 40 8.79 11.81 -3.82
CA THR A 40 10.21 11.55 -3.52
C THR A 40 10.78 10.39 -4.34
N GLN A 41 9.92 9.44 -4.76
CA GLN A 41 10.33 8.18 -5.40
C GLN A 41 11.36 7.40 -4.58
N ASP A 42 11.43 7.68 -3.28
CA ASP A 42 12.37 7.08 -2.35
C ASP A 42 11.96 5.62 -2.05
N PRO A 43 12.86 4.63 -2.27
CA PRO A 43 12.54 3.22 -2.08
C PRO A 43 12.11 2.86 -0.65
N ASP A 44 12.63 3.54 0.37
CA ASP A 44 12.27 3.28 1.77
C ASP A 44 10.84 3.79 2.04
N ASN A 45 10.49 4.99 1.55
CA ASN A 45 9.13 5.53 1.66
C ASN A 45 8.09 4.62 0.99
N ILE A 46 8.43 4.12 -0.20
CA ILE A 46 7.61 3.13 -0.92
C ILE A 46 7.49 1.83 -0.12
N ALA A 47 8.59 1.32 0.41
CA ALA A 47 8.60 0.09 1.18
C ALA A 47 7.74 0.21 2.45
N VAL A 48 7.81 1.35 3.15
CA VAL A 48 6.93 1.67 4.29
C VAL A 48 5.46 1.63 3.86
N ALA A 49 5.11 2.30 2.75
CA ALA A 49 3.73 2.32 2.25
C ALA A 49 3.17 0.90 2.01
N VAL A 50 3.96 0.05 1.34
CA VAL A 50 3.60 -1.35 1.04
C VAL A 50 3.49 -2.17 2.31
N VAL A 51 4.44 -2.06 3.24
CA VAL A 51 4.45 -2.81 4.50
C VAL A 51 3.22 -2.47 5.33
N ILE A 52 2.90 -1.19 5.52
CA ILE A 52 1.75 -0.78 6.33
C ILE A 52 0.42 -1.25 5.70
N TYR A 53 0.29 -1.17 4.37
CA TYR A 53 -0.89 -1.70 3.68
C TYR A 53 -1.03 -3.21 3.85
N SER A 54 0.09 -3.93 3.75
CA SER A 54 0.11 -5.39 3.91
C SER A 54 -0.33 -5.77 5.33
N ILE A 55 0.21 -5.08 6.34
CA ILE A 55 -0.18 -5.27 7.74
C ILE A 55 -1.67 -4.98 7.94
N SER A 56 -2.22 -3.92 7.33
CA SER A 56 -3.65 -3.61 7.44
C SER A 56 -4.51 -4.78 6.97
N LYS A 57 -4.15 -5.39 5.82
CA LYS A 57 -4.87 -6.53 5.24
C LYS A 57 -4.71 -7.81 6.02
N ILE A 58 -3.51 -8.04 6.57
CA ILE A 58 -3.22 -9.19 7.42
C ILE A 58 -4.01 -9.12 8.74
N ILE A 59 -4.08 -7.95 9.38
CA ILE A 59 -4.79 -7.76 10.65
C ILE A 59 -6.32 -7.84 10.48
N GLU A 60 -6.83 -7.39 9.32
CA GLU A 60 -8.25 -7.43 8.95
C GLU A 60 -8.83 -8.86 8.95
N ARG A 61 -8.02 -9.89 8.67
CA ARG A 61 -8.49 -11.29 8.65
C ARG A 61 -8.10 -12.04 9.92
N MET A 62 -9.01 -12.07 10.89
CA MET A 62 -8.77 -12.69 12.20
C MET A 62 -8.59 -14.22 12.16
N GLU A 63 -9.20 -14.92 11.20
CA GLU A 63 -9.11 -16.38 11.07
C GLU A 63 -7.67 -16.89 10.90
N TYR A 64 -6.80 -16.09 10.27
CA TYR A 64 -5.40 -16.49 10.05
C TYR A 64 -4.54 -16.47 11.31
N ARG A 65 -5.05 -15.91 12.41
CA ARG A 65 -4.36 -15.80 13.70
C ARG A 65 -4.21 -17.14 14.41
N GLU A 66 -5.02 -18.11 14.04
CA GLU A 66 -5.04 -19.46 14.60
C GLU A 66 -3.98 -20.37 13.96
N PHE A 67 -3.43 -19.99 12.79
CA PHE A 67 -2.43 -20.80 12.11
C PHE A 67 -1.09 -20.84 12.87
N PRO A 68 -0.38 -21.98 12.82
CA PRO A 68 0.99 -22.09 13.32
C PRO A 68 1.91 -21.04 12.70
N GLY A 69 2.78 -20.45 13.51
CA GLY A 69 3.71 -19.40 13.08
C GLY A 69 3.15 -17.97 13.12
N TRP A 70 1.83 -17.79 13.29
CA TRP A 70 1.23 -16.45 13.40
C TRP A 70 1.85 -15.62 14.54
N LYS A 71 1.98 -16.21 15.74
CA LYS A 71 2.50 -15.50 16.93
C LYS A 71 3.92 -14.97 16.70
N ASP A 72 4.79 -15.80 16.12
CA ASP A 72 6.19 -15.42 15.84
C ASP A 72 6.28 -14.37 14.73
N PHE A 73 5.44 -14.51 13.70
CA PHE A 73 5.34 -13.53 12.63
C PHE A 73 4.85 -12.17 13.15
N TYR A 74 3.79 -12.16 13.94
CA TYR A 74 3.24 -10.95 14.55
C TYR A 74 4.24 -10.29 15.50
N LYS A 75 4.97 -11.07 16.30
CA LYS A 75 6.07 -10.57 17.15
C LYS A 75 7.18 -9.93 16.30
N THR A 76 7.57 -10.59 15.21
CA THR A 76 8.60 -10.09 14.29
C THR A 76 8.19 -8.76 13.66
N ILE A 77 6.94 -8.62 13.22
CA ILE A 77 6.42 -7.35 12.71
C ILE A 77 6.54 -6.24 13.76
N ASN A 78 6.02 -6.47 14.97
CA ASN A 78 6.04 -5.46 16.03
C ASN A 78 7.47 -5.02 16.36
N SER A 79 8.38 -5.98 16.53
CA SER A 79 9.79 -5.67 16.79
C SER A 79 10.45 -4.92 15.63
N ALA A 80 10.14 -5.26 14.37
CA ALA A 80 10.68 -4.55 13.22
C ALA A 80 10.15 -3.11 13.14
N ILE A 81 8.89 -2.85 13.47
CA ILE A 81 8.32 -1.49 13.53
C ILE A 81 9.00 -0.67 14.65
N ASP A 82 9.17 -1.24 15.84
CA ASP A 82 9.88 -0.58 16.94
C ASP A 82 11.34 -0.25 16.61
N ASN A 83 12.03 -1.19 15.98
CA ASN A 83 13.40 -0.98 15.51
C ASN A 83 13.46 0.09 14.41
N SER A 84 12.45 0.16 13.53
CA SER A 84 12.35 1.18 12.48
C SER A 84 12.16 2.58 13.06
N ILE A 85 11.28 2.73 14.06
CA ILE A 85 11.11 4.00 14.80
C ILE A 85 12.44 4.43 15.43
N THR A 86 13.15 3.48 16.04
CA THR A 86 14.45 3.75 16.69
C THR A 86 15.52 4.13 15.69
N ALA A 87 15.58 3.46 14.53
CA ALA A 87 16.53 3.74 13.46
C ALA A 87 16.34 5.16 12.90
N ILE A 88 15.09 5.58 12.64
CA ILE A 88 14.81 6.93 12.14
C ILE A 88 15.22 7.99 13.16
N LYS A 89 14.91 7.80 14.45
CA LYS A 89 15.35 8.73 15.51
C LYS A 89 16.86 8.86 15.62
N LYS A 90 17.61 7.82 15.23
CA LYS A 90 19.08 7.79 15.20
C LYS A 90 19.66 8.19 13.85
N ASN A 91 18.84 8.58 12.88
CA ASN A 91 19.23 8.85 11.49
C ASN A 91 19.93 7.67 10.78
N ASP A 92 19.60 6.44 11.16
CA ASP A 92 20.17 5.22 10.59
C ASP A 92 19.28 4.64 9.49
N ASP A 93 19.37 5.23 8.29
CA ASP A 93 18.54 4.85 7.13
C ASP A 93 18.82 3.40 6.67
N LYS A 94 20.08 2.94 6.80
CA LYS A 94 20.43 1.54 6.48
C LYS A 94 19.69 0.58 7.39
N LYS A 95 19.68 0.85 8.70
CA LYS A 95 18.99 0.01 9.67
C LYS A 95 17.48 0.00 9.45
N LEU A 96 16.89 1.12 9.05
CA LEU A 96 15.49 1.16 8.62
C LEU A 96 15.24 0.19 7.47
N SER A 97 16.04 0.27 6.41
CA SER A 97 15.90 -0.60 5.24
C SER A 97 16.03 -2.09 5.62
N ASP A 98 17.02 -2.42 6.46
CA ASP A 98 17.21 -3.78 7.00
C ASP A 98 15.98 -4.27 7.78
N ASN A 99 15.36 -3.40 8.58
CA ASN A 99 14.16 -3.75 9.33
C ASN A 99 12.96 -4.01 8.40
N LEU A 100 12.78 -3.21 7.33
CA LEU A 100 11.73 -3.43 6.33
C LEU A 100 11.95 -4.73 5.56
N ILE A 101 13.19 -5.05 5.21
CA ILE A 101 13.58 -6.33 4.61
C ILE A 101 13.29 -7.48 5.58
N SER A 102 13.54 -7.30 6.88
CA SER A 102 13.27 -8.33 7.89
C SER A 102 11.79 -8.73 7.96
N ILE A 103 10.87 -7.77 7.75
CA ILE A 103 9.43 -8.04 7.68
C ILE A 103 9.11 -8.92 6.47
N ARG A 104 9.67 -8.62 5.30
CA ARG A 104 9.49 -9.46 4.10
C ARG A 104 10.07 -10.85 4.29
N ASN A 105 11.25 -10.95 4.91
CA ASN A 105 11.89 -12.23 5.23
C ASN A 105 11.17 -13.02 6.31
N ALA A 106 10.37 -12.38 7.18
CA ALA A 106 9.53 -13.10 8.13
C ALA A 106 8.47 -13.94 7.41
N VAL A 107 8.02 -13.50 6.23
CA VAL A 107 7.05 -14.24 5.40
C VAL A 107 7.64 -15.55 4.88
N SER A 108 8.93 -15.58 4.50
CA SER A 108 9.55 -16.78 3.95
C SER A 108 9.67 -17.92 4.96
N LYS A 109 9.73 -17.57 6.26
CA LYS A 109 9.78 -18.51 7.40
C LYS A 109 8.43 -19.13 7.75
N LEU A 110 7.33 -18.59 7.22
CA LEU A 110 6.01 -19.18 7.39
C LEU A 110 5.84 -20.43 6.53
N SER A 111 4.85 -21.25 6.86
CA SER A 111 4.51 -22.46 6.13
C SER A 111 3.01 -22.60 5.88
N GLY A 112 2.64 -23.38 4.86
CA GLY A 112 1.26 -23.70 4.53
C GLY A 112 0.41 -22.49 4.13
N LYS A 113 -0.90 -22.57 4.41
CA LYS A 113 -1.89 -21.56 4.01
C LYS A 113 -1.58 -20.15 4.52
N LEU A 114 -0.96 -20.03 5.69
CA LEU A 114 -0.57 -18.73 6.25
C LEU A 114 0.50 -18.05 5.39
N LYS A 115 1.50 -18.82 4.93
CA LYS A 115 2.53 -18.30 4.02
C LYS A 115 1.92 -17.80 2.72
N GLU A 116 1.12 -18.66 2.07
CA GLU A 116 0.50 -18.36 0.77
C GLU A 116 -0.35 -17.08 0.86
N TYR A 117 -1.19 -16.99 1.89
CA TYR A 117 -2.02 -15.82 2.12
C TYR A 117 -1.18 -14.55 2.30
N ILE A 118 -0.16 -14.58 3.16
CA ILE A 118 0.63 -13.38 3.45
C ILE A 118 1.48 -12.98 2.24
N GLN A 119 2.04 -13.94 1.49
CA GLN A 119 2.76 -13.65 0.24
C GLN A 119 1.85 -12.97 -0.78
N ASP A 120 0.63 -13.48 -0.96
CA ASP A 120 -0.36 -12.89 -1.85
C ASP A 120 -0.76 -11.47 -1.40
N VAL A 121 -0.93 -11.25 -0.10
CA VAL A 121 -1.20 -9.91 0.45
C VAL A 121 -0.08 -8.94 0.14
N PHE A 122 1.19 -9.31 0.34
CA PHE A 122 2.32 -8.45 0.01
C PHE A 122 2.39 -8.16 -1.49
N ARG A 123 2.15 -9.17 -2.34
CA ARG A 123 2.14 -8.97 -3.81
C ARG A 123 1.04 -8.01 -4.24
N LYS A 124 -0.17 -8.20 -3.74
CA LYS A 124 -1.32 -7.32 -4.01
C LYS A 124 -1.09 -5.91 -3.45
N ALA A 125 -0.42 -5.78 -2.31
CA ALA A 125 -0.05 -4.49 -1.76
C ALA A 125 0.93 -3.74 -2.69
N GLN A 126 1.95 -4.42 -3.22
CA GLN A 126 2.87 -3.83 -4.20
C GLN A 126 2.12 -3.33 -5.44
N ILE A 127 1.24 -4.16 -6.02
CA ILE A 127 0.45 -3.80 -7.21
C ILE A 127 -0.50 -2.63 -6.90
N ASN A 128 -1.17 -2.65 -5.74
CA ASN A 128 -2.06 -1.58 -5.32
C ASN A 128 -1.32 -0.23 -5.18
N LYS A 129 -0.15 -0.25 -4.54
CA LYS A 129 0.68 0.93 -4.33
C LYS A 129 1.33 1.43 -5.60
N ALA A 130 1.80 0.53 -6.47
CA ALA A 130 2.24 0.88 -7.80
C ALA A 130 1.14 1.63 -8.57
N SER A 131 -0.07 1.10 -8.59
CA SER A 131 -1.18 1.76 -9.27
C SER A 131 -1.50 3.14 -8.71
N LYS A 132 -1.42 3.33 -7.37
CA LYS A 132 -1.57 4.66 -6.77
C LYS A 132 -0.43 5.62 -7.13
N ILE A 133 0.81 5.16 -7.16
CA ILE A 133 1.98 5.97 -7.55
C ILE A 133 1.89 6.36 -9.03
N TYR A 134 1.45 5.43 -9.89
CA TYR A 134 1.19 5.67 -11.31
C TYR A 134 0.08 6.72 -11.52
N GLU A 135 -1.01 6.68 -10.73
CA GLU A 135 -2.08 7.69 -10.74
C GLU A 135 -1.55 9.12 -10.44
N HIS A 136 -0.39 9.26 -9.80
CA HIS A 136 0.28 10.55 -9.55
C HIS A 136 1.21 11.02 -10.69
N GLY A 137 1.20 10.33 -11.84
CA GLY A 137 1.88 10.78 -13.06
C GLY A 137 3.30 10.25 -13.26
N ILE A 138 3.75 9.28 -12.45
CA ILE A 138 5.01 8.56 -12.70
C ILE A 138 4.79 7.55 -13.82
N SER A 139 5.78 7.37 -14.70
CA SER A 139 5.67 6.40 -15.80
C SER A 139 5.42 4.97 -15.28
N MET A 140 4.69 4.18 -16.07
CA MET A 140 4.32 2.81 -15.70
C MET A 140 5.55 1.92 -15.51
N GLU A 141 6.55 2.06 -16.37
CA GLU A 141 7.81 1.31 -16.30
C GLU A 141 8.61 1.64 -15.04
N GLN A 142 8.79 2.93 -14.75
CA GLN A 142 9.48 3.36 -13.55
C GLN A 142 8.77 2.88 -12.28
N THR A 143 7.43 3.00 -12.26
CA THR A 143 6.62 2.52 -11.14
C THR A 143 6.74 1.01 -10.94
N ALA A 144 6.70 0.23 -12.03
CA ALA A 144 6.85 -1.21 -11.98
C ALA A 144 8.22 -1.62 -11.42
N ASN A 145 9.28 -0.96 -11.89
CA ASN A 145 10.66 -1.16 -11.42
C ASN A 145 10.82 -0.81 -9.94
N LEU A 146 10.29 0.33 -9.49
CA LEU A 146 10.34 0.77 -8.09
C LEU A 146 9.68 -0.23 -7.13
N LEU A 147 8.57 -0.84 -7.54
CA LEU A 147 7.75 -1.71 -6.69
C LEU A 147 8.12 -3.20 -6.84
N GLY A 148 8.97 -3.55 -7.82
CA GLY A 148 9.36 -4.92 -8.12
C GLY A 148 8.19 -5.74 -8.68
N ILE A 149 7.35 -5.13 -9.51
CA ILE A 149 6.22 -5.79 -10.19
C ILE A 149 6.43 -5.75 -11.71
N THR A 150 5.67 -6.54 -12.45
CA THR A 150 5.69 -6.50 -13.91
C THR A 150 4.82 -5.36 -14.44
N LEU A 151 5.18 -4.85 -15.63
CA LEU A 151 4.33 -3.93 -16.39
C LEU A 151 2.93 -4.50 -16.62
N PHE A 152 2.82 -5.81 -16.88
CA PHE A 152 1.55 -6.50 -17.11
C PHE A 152 0.64 -6.47 -15.88
N GLU A 153 1.17 -6.73 -14.69
CA GLU A 153 0.41 -6.64 -13.44
C GLU A 153 -0.09 -5.22 -13.18
N LEU A 154 0.76 -4.21 -13.41
CA LEU A 154 0.38 -2.82 -13.23
C LEU A 154 -0.69 -2.37 -14.24
N ALA A 155 -0.52 -2.70 -15.52
CA ALA A 155 -1.47 -2.38 -16.58
C ALA A 155 -2.82 -3.04 -16.33
N THR A 156 -2.82 -4.34 -16.00
CA THR A 156 -4.04 -5.10 -15.73
C THR A 156 -4.81 -4.50 -14.54
N TYR A 157 -4.11 -4.21 -13.45
CA TYR A 157 -4.74 -3.69 -12.24
C TYR A 157 -5.24 -2.25 -12.39
N SER A 158 -4.45 -1.38 -13.02
CA SER A 158 -4.85 0.01 -13.26
C SER A 158 -6.01 0.11 -14.26
N GLY A 159 -6.06 -0.76 -15.28
CA GLY A 159 -7.16 -0.80 -16.24
C GLY A 159 -8.49 -1.32 -15.67
N GLN A 160 -8.46 -2.03 -14.54
CA GLN A 160 -9.66 -2.57 -13.87
C GLN A 160 -10.28 -1.60 -12.85
N LYS A 161 -9.61 -0.52 -12.48
CA LYS A 161 -10.12 0.43 -11.49
C LYS A 161 -11.11 1.41 -12.11
N PRO A 162 -12.37 1.45 -11.66
CA PRO A 162 -13.28 2.56 -11.97
C PRO A 162 -12.95 3.84 -11.17
N GLU A 163 -11.97 3.81 -10.26
CA GLU A 163 -11.72 4.84 -9.24
C GLU A 163 -10.76 5.97 -9.67
N GLY A 164 -10.96 6.51 -10.87
CA GLY A 164 -10.44 7.84 -11.21
C GLY A 164 -11.51 8.92 -10.98
N PRO A 165 -11.16 10.22 -10.89
CA PRO A 165 -12.12 11.31 -11.01
C PRO A 165 -12.89 11.30 -12.35
N GLU A 166 -12.55 10.38 -13.26
CA GLU A 166 -13.25 10.08 -14.51
C GLU A 166 -14.44 9.10 -14.39
N ALA A 167 -14.75 8.59 -13.20
CA ALA A 167 -15.97 7.80 -12.98
C ALA A 167 -17.29 8.52 -13.39
N PRO A 168 -17.38 9.86 -13.45
CA PRO A 168 -18.47 10.58 -14.09
C PRO A 168 -18.16 11.07 -15.52
N LEU A 169 -16.91 11.01 -16.01
CA LEU A 169 -16.57 11.48 -17.36
C LEU A 169 -16.97 10.47 -18.46
N THR A 170 -17.07 9.19 -18.10
CA THR A 170 -17.63 8.14 -18.98
C THR A 170 -19.14 7.99 -18.85
N LYS A 171 -19.77 8.63 -17.85
CA LYS A 171 -21.23 8.79 -17.80
C LYS A 171 -21.63 9.84 -18.85
N THR A 172 -21.81 9.38 -20.08
CA THR A 172 -22.54 10.14 -21.09
C THR A 172 -23.90 10.55 -20.53
N MET A 173 -24.34 11.75 -20.90
CA MET A 173 -25.67 12.26 -20.58
C MET A 173 -26.75 11.25 -21.00
N ASP A 174 -27.77 11.07 -20.17
CA ASP A 174 -28.87 10.13 -20.44
C ASP A 174 -29.49 10.39 -21.83
N ILE A 175 -29.92 9.32 -22.51
CA ILE A 175 -30.47 9.42 -23.87
C ILE A 175 -31.62 10.45 -23.92
N LYS A 176 -32.49 10.48 -22.90
CA LYS A 176 -33.63 11.43 -22.86
C LYS A 176 -33.15 12.88 -22.76
N ALA A 177 -32.12 13.12 -21.95
CA ALA A 177 -31.53 14.45 -21.82
C ALA A 177 -30.86 14.91 -23.13
N ARG A 178 -30.21 13.99 -23.86
CA ARG A 178 -29.60 14.28 -25.18
C ARG A 178 -30.64 14.67 -26.23
N ILE A 179 -31.75 13.91 -26.29
CA ILE A 179 -32.87 14.21 -27.18
C ILE A 179 -33.46 15.57 -26.85
N LYS A 180 -33.64 15.90 -25.57
CA LYS A 180 -34.18 17.21 -25.16
C LYS A 180 -33.32 18.38 -25.62
N ILE A 181 -31.99 18.31 -25.43
CA ILE A 181 -31.08 19.37 -25.90
C ILE A 181 -31.17 19.53 -27.43
N ALA A 182 -31.21 18.42 -28.17
CA ALA A 182 -31.38 18.48 -29.62
C ALA A 182 -32.71 19.14 -30.01
N MET A 183 -33.81 18.79 -29.35
CA MET A 183 -35.12 19.42 -29.60
C MET A 183 -35.13 20.92 -29.28
N ASP A 184 -34.46 21.34 -28.22
CA ASP A 184 -34.39 22.75 -27.82
C ASP A 184 -33.50 23.59 -28.77
N MET A 185 -32.56 22.97 -29.50
CA MET A 185 -31.74 23.64 -30.51
C MET A 185 -32.46 23.94 -31.83
N PHE A 186 -33.53 23.20 -32.14
CA PHE A 186 -34.31 23.34 -33.38
C PHE A 186 -35.72 23.91 -33.13
N ARG A 187 -35.88 24.67 -32.05
CA ARG A 187 -37.08 25.46 -31.74
C ARG A 187 -36.88 26.93 -32.08
#